data_AF-X1G0V4-F1
#
_entry.id   AF-X1G0V4-F1
#
_cell.length_a   1.000
_cell.length_b   1.000
_cell.length_c   1.000
_cell.angle_alpha   90.00
_cell.angle_beta   90.00
_cell.angle_gamma   90.00
#
_symmetry.space_group_name_H-M   'P 1'
#
loop_
_entity.id
_entity.type
_entity.pdbx_description
1 polymer ?
#
loop_
_entity_poly.entity_id
_entity_poly.type
_entity_poly.pdbx_seq_one_letter_code
_entity_poly.pdbx_strand_id
1 'polypeptide(L)'
;YDLILDVVAYRSIFEYKRALSPKGIYVFVGGSTAAIFQALFLGPLISMTGSKKMGIVMWKPNKKEDLVFLKELFEAGKVVPVIDRHYMLSEVPEAFRYLEEGHARGKVVITM
;
A
#
# COMPACT_ATOMS: atom_id res chain seq x y z
N TYR A 1 -6.71 -5.62 15.49
CA TYR A 1 -5.52 -5.79 14.61
C TYR A 1 -4.29 -5.17 15.25
N ASP A 2 -3.18 -5.90 15.28
CA ASP A 2 -1.90 -5.37 15.79
C ASP A 2 -1.19 -4.49 14.77
N LEU A 3 -1.39 -4.78 13.47
CA LEU A 3 -0.98 -3.94 12.36
C LEU A 3 -2.11 -3.86 11.33
N ILE A 4 -2.38 -2.65 10.84
CA ILE A 4 -3.18 -2.39 9.65
C ILE A 4 -2.28 -1.65 8.66
N LEU A 5 -1.98 -2.27 7.52
CA LEU A 5 -1.33 -1.66 6.38
C LEU A 5 -2.39 -1.32 5.33
N ASP A 6 -2.72 -0.04 5.21
CA ASP A 6 -3.75 0.44 4.29
C ASP A 6 -3.13 1.00 3.00
N VAL A 7 -3.57 0.47 1.85
CA VAL A 7 -3.08 0.86 0.52
C VAL A 7 -4.08 1.70 -0.27
N VAL A 8 -5.30 1.90 0.25
CA VAL A 8 -6.38 2.65 -0.42
C VAL A 8 -6.86 3.84 0.40
N ALA A 9 -6.72 3.80 1.73
CA ALA A 9 -7.12 4.86 2.67
C ALA A 9 -8.51 5.44 2.37
N TYR A 10 -9.51 4.56 2.36
CA TYR A 10 -10.90 4.92 2.02
C TYR A 10 -11.73 5.35 3.24
N ARG A 11 -11.42 4.82 4.43
CA ARG A 11 -12.17 5.10 5.66
C ARG A 11 -11.51 6.19 6.51
N SER A 12 -12.27 6.71 7.46
CA SER A 12 -11.74 7.70 8.41
C SER A 12 -10.66 7.10 9.31
N ILE A 13 -9.69 7.92 9.73
CA ILE A 13 -8.64 7.47 10.67
C ILE A 13 -9.23 6.91 11.99
N PHE A 14 -10.39 7.40 12.41
CA PHE A 14 -11.04 6.97 13.66
C PHE A 14 -11.64 5.56 13.57
N GLU A 15 -12.12 5.15 12.40
CA GLU A 15 -12.57 3.77 12.17
C GLU A 15 -11.39 2.80 12.29
N TYR A 16 -10.25 3.11 11.68
CA TYR A 16 -9.04 2.30 11.83
C TYR A 16 -8.53 2.26 13.26
N LYS A 17 -8.51 3.42 13.96
CA LYS A 17 -8.15 3.49 15.38
C LYS A 17 -9.00 2.54 16.23
N ARG A 18 -10.30 2.41 15.93
CA ARG A 18 -11.23 1.53 16.66
C ARG A 18 -10.94 0.05 16.41
N ALA A 19 -10.58 -0.31 15.18
CA ALA A 19 -10.26 -1.70 14.80
C ALA A 19 -8.89 -2.19 15.34
N LEU A 20 -7.98 -1.27 15.68
CA LEU A 20 -6.69 -1.62 16.26
C LEU A 20 -6.82 -2.18 17.69
N SER A 21 -6.01 -3.20 17.98
CA SER A 21 -5.78 -3.70 19.34
C SER A 21 -5.10 -2.62 20.21
N PRO A 22 -5.09 -2.77 21.54
CA PRO A 22 -4.22 -1.96 22.39
C PRO A 22 -2.76 -2.06 21.89
N LYS A 23 -2.08 -0.92 21.73
CA LYS A 23 -0.73 -0.84 21.11
C LYS A 23 -0.64 -1.17 19.61
N GLY A 24 -1.76 -1.35 18.92
CA GLY A 24 -1.77 -1.59 17.49
C GLY A 24 -1.24 -0.40 16.67
N ILE A 25 -0.74 -0.71 15.48
CA ILE A 25 -0.15 0.23 14.53
C ILE A 25 -1.02 0.30 13.28
N TYR A 26 -1.39 1.51 12.87
CA TYR A 26 -1.96 1.78 11.56
C TYR A 26 -0.95 2.56 10.74
N VAL A 27 -0.68 2.07 9.53
CA VAL A 27 0.12 2.79 8.54
C VAL A 27 -0.57 2.75 7.19
N PHE A 28 -0.52 3.85 6.45
CA PHE A 28 -1.05 3.91 5.09
C PHE A 28 0.06 4.24 4.08
N VAL A 29 -0.10 3.76 2.84
CA VAL A 29 0.84 3.96 1.73
C VAL A 29 0.33 5.03 0.76
N GLY A 30 -0.97 5.02 0.50
CA GLY A 30 -1.61 5.92 -0.45
C GLY A 30 -3.13 5.83 -0.33
N GLY A 31 -3.84 6.67 -1.07
CA GLY A 31 -5.29 6.68 -1.05
C GLY A 31 -5.89 8.07 -1.22
N SER A 32 -7.12 8.25 -0.73
CA SER A 32 -7.83 9.52 -0.86
C SER A 32 -7.08 10.67 -0.17
N THR A 33 -7.01 11.82 -0.84
CA THR A 33 -6.33 13.02 -0.32
C THR A 33 -6.86 13.42 1.07
N ALA A 34 -8.17 13.28 1.29
CA ALA A 34 -8.80 13.57 2.58
C ALA A 34 -8.33 12.64 3.71
N ALA A 35 -8.24 11.32 3.46
CA ALA A 35 -7.75 10.38 4.46
C ALA A 35 -6.25 10.57 4.75
N ILE A 36 -5.46 10.89 3.72
CA ILE A 36 -4.05 11.25 3.88
C ILE A 36 -3.91 12.47 4.79
N PHE A 37 -4.68 13.55 4.55
CA PHE A 37 -4.65 14.75 5.40
C PHE A 37 -5.08 14.46 6.84
N GLN A 38 -6.17 13.71 7.04
CA GLN A 38 -6.58 13.29 8.39
C GLN A 38 -5.46 12.55 9.11
N ALA A 39 -4.81 11.60 8.43
CA ALA A 39 -3.78 10.80 9.06
C ALA A 39 -2.48 11.58 9.32
N LEU A 40 -2.13 12.53 8.45
CA LEU A 40 -0.97 13.40 8.64
C LEU A 40 -1.15 14.34 9.85
N PHE A 41 -2.33 14.95 10.01
CA PHE A 41 -2.56 15.92 11.08
C PHE A 41 -3.03 15.28 12.39
N LEU A 42 -3.91 14.29 12.33
CA LEU A 42 -4.48 13.65 13.52
C LEU A 42 -3.67 12.43 13.99
N GLY A 43 -2.93 11.77 13.10
CA GLY A 43 -2.12 10.59 13.43
C GLY A 43 -1.11 10.83 14.56
N PRO A 44 -0.28 11.90 14.50
CA PRO A 44 0.64 12.24 15.58
C PRO A 44 -0.07 12.52 16.90
N LEU A 45 -1.16 13.30 16.89
CA LEU A 45 -1.94 13.63 18.09
C LEU A 45 -2.53 12.37 18.75
N ILE A 46 -3.11 11.48 17.95
CA ILE A 46 -3.63 10.19 18.42
C ILE A 46 -2.49 9.32 18.97
N SER A 47 -1.33 9.35 18.33
CA SER A 47 -0.16 8.54 18.71
C SER A 47 0.55 9.04 19.98
N MET A 48 0.38 10.32 20.32
CA MET A 48 0.91 10.92 21.54
C MET A 48 -0.02 10.72 22.74
N THR A 49 -1.33 10.77 22.51
CA THR A 49 -2.34 10.71 23.59
C THR A 49 -2.78 9.29 23.95
N GLY A 50 -2.42 8.29 23.13
CA GLY A 50 -2.85 6.92 23.32
C GLY A 50 -1.74 5.89 23.17
N SER A 51 -2.10 4.62 23.39
CA SER A 51 -1.18 3.49 23.22
C SER A 51 -0.99 3.09 21.75
N LYS A 52 -1.90 3.50 20.85
CA LYS A 52 -1.92 3.14 19.43
C LYS A 52 -1.04 4.09 18.61
N LYS A 53 -0.41 3.59 17.54
CA LYS A 53 0.40 4.40 16.62
C LYS A 53 -0.28 4.49 15.26
N MET A 54 -0.27 5.68 14.67
CA MET A 54 -0.94 5.96 13.41
C MET A 54 -0.08 6.89 12.56
N GLY A 55 0.24 6.51 11.32
CA GLY A 55 1.12 7.31 10.46
C GLY A 55 1.18 6.85 9.01
N ILE A 56 2.13 7.39 8.25
CA ILE A 56 2.36 7.08 6.84
C ILE A 56 3.59 6.19 6.68
N VAL A 57 3.54 5.24 5.75
CA VAL A 57 4.76 4.58 5.25
C VAL A 57 5.43 5.56 4.29
N MET A 58 6.46 6.26 4.77
CA MET A 58 7.25 7.13 3.91
C MET A 58 7.97 6.31 2.85
N TRP A 59 7.75 6.64 1.58
CA TRP A 59 8.47 6.02 0.49
C TRP A 59 9.98 6.24 0.64
N LYS A 60 10.74 5.18 0.40
CA LYS A 60 12.20 5.21 0.27
C LYS A 60 12.58 4.42 -0.98
N PRO A 61 13.61 4.84 -1.73
CA PRO A 61 14.17 4.02 -2.79
C PRO A 61 14.57 2.65 -2.25
N ASN A 62 14.25 1.59 -3.00
CA ASN A 62 14.69 0.24 -2.66
C ASN A 62 16.21 0.17 -2.72
N LYS A 63 16.84 -0.38 -1.68
CA LYS A 63 18.28 -0.61 -1.69
C LYS A 63 18.60 -1.86 -2.51
N LYS A 64 19.85 -1.98 -2.95
CA LYS A 64 20.30 -3.16 -3.71
C LYS A 64 20.08 -4.44 -2.92
N GLU A 65 20.37 -4.42 -1.62
CA GLU A 65 20.23 -5.57 -0.73
C GLU A 65 18.77 -6.01 -0.62
N ASP A 66 17.83 -5.07 -0.56
CA ASP A 66 16.39 -5.35 -0.51
C ASP A 66 15.92 -6.03 -1.80
N LEU A 67 16.41 -5.55 -2.96
CA LEU A 67 16.08 -6.13 -4.27
C LEU A 67 16.67 -7.54 -4.44
N VAL A 68 17.89 -7.78 -3.95
CA VAL A 68 18.50 -9.11 -3.94
C VAL A 68 17.70 -10.06 -3.07
N PHE A 69 17.30 -9.63 -1.88
CA PHE A 69 16.44 -10.44 -1.00
C PHE A 69 15.09 -10.78 -1.65
N LEU A 70 14.43 -9.81 -2.28
CA LEU A 70 13.17 -10.07 -3.01
C LEU A 70 13.36 -11.05 -4.17
N LYS A 71 14.47 -10.94 -4.91
CA LYS A 71 14.82 -11.88 -5.97
C LYS A 71 14.93 -13.31 -5.44
N GLU A 72 15.65 -13.52 -4.34
CA GLU A 72 15.81 -14.84 -3.72
C GLU A 72 14.45 -15.44 -3.31
N LEU A 73 13.53 -14.62 -2.80
CA LEU A 73 12.18 -15.06 -2.48
C LEU A 73 11.37 -15.47 -3.71
N PHE A 74 11.52 -14.76 -4.83
CA PHE A 74 10.89 -15.12 -6.11
C PHE A 74 11.47 -16.42 -6.69
N GLU A 75 12.79 -16.55 -6.73
CA GLU A 75 13.47 -17.75 -7.24
C GLU A 75 13.16 -18.99 -6.38
N ALA A 76 13.02 -18.82 -5.06
CA ALA A 76 12.61 -19.88 -4.15
C ALA A 76 11.10 -20.20 -4.18
N GLY A 77 10.30 -19.48 -4.98
CA GLY A 77 8.84 -19.65 -5.04
C GLY A 77 8.10 -19.26 -3.77
N LYS A 78 8.76 -18.59 -2.81
CA LYS A 78 8.16 -18.13 -1.54
C LYS A 78 7.27 -16.91 -1.75
N VAL A 79 7.55 -16.13 -2.79
CA VAL A 79 6.67 -15.08 -3.27
C VAL A 79 6.42 -15.32 -4.75
N VAL A 80 5.16 -15.41 -5.14
CA VAL A 80 4.76 -15.63 -6.53
C VAL A 80 4.11 -14.34 -7.05
N PRO A 81 4.72 -13.66 -8.04
CA PRO A 81 4.08 -12.49 -8.65
C PRO A 81 2.84 -12.93 -9.44
N VAL A 82 1.71 -12.30 -9.14
CA VAL A 82 0.47 -12.49 -9.91
C VAL A 82 0.42 -11.41 -10.97
N ILE A 83 0.54 -11.81 -12.24
CA ILE A 83 0.36 -10.92 -13.38
C ILE A 83 -1.07 -11.10 -13.86
N ASP A 84 -1.80 -10.00 -13.92
CA ASP A 84 -3.20 -9.98 -14.30
C ASP A 84 -3.34 -9.87 -15.83
N ARG A 85 -2.64 -8.90 -16.42
CA ARG A 85 -2.67 -8.65 -17.86
C ARG A 85 -1.32 -8.18 -18.37
N HIS A 86 -1.09 -8.48 -19.64
CA HIS A 86 0.01 -7.94 -20.44
C HIS A 86 -0.57 -7.03 -21.52
N TYR A 87 0.11 -5.92 -21.79
CA TYR A 87 -0.18 -4.98 -22.85
C TYR A 87 1.11 -4.66 -23.60
N MET A 88 1.04 -4.49 -24.90
CA MET A 88 2.16 -3.96 -25.67
C MET A 88 2.39 -2.48 -25.33
N LEU A 89 3.60 -1.97 -25.58
CA LEU A 89 3.91 -0.55 -25.40
C LEU A 89 2.94 0.38 -26.17
N SER A 90 2.43 -0.06 -27.32
CA SER A 90 1.42 0.67 -28.10
C SER A 90 0.05 0.75 -27.43
N GLU A 91 -0.23 -0.10 -26.44
CA GLU A 91 -1.52 -0.25 -25.76
C GLU A 91 -1.51 0.37 -24.35
N VAL A 92 -0.52 1.20 -24.03
CA VAL A 92 -0.45 1.92 -22.75
C VAL A 92 -1.75 2.69 -22.43
N PRO A 93 -2.41 3.39 -23.37
CA PRO A 93 -3.69 4.04 -23.08
C PRO A 93 -4.76 3.05 -22.58
N GLU A 94 -4.87 1.89 -23.20
CA GLU A 94 -5.79 0.81 -22.81
C GLU A 94 -5.42 0.21 -21.45
N ALA A 95 -4.12 0.05 -21.17
CA ALA A 95 -3.64 -0.42 -19.88
C ALA A 95 -4.05 0.53 -18.73
N PHE A 96 -3.98 1.84 -18.96
CA PHE A 96 -4.45 2.83 -17.99
C PHE A 96 -5.96 2.81 -17.81
N ARG A 97 -6.74 2.74 -18.90
CA ARG A 97 -8.21 2.62 -18.80
C ARG A 97 -8.61 1.40 -17.97
N TYR A 98 -7.97 0.26 -18.20
CA TYR A 98 -8.21 -0.95 -17.41
C TYR A 98 -7.84 -0.78 -15.93
N LEU A 99 -6.70 -0.14 -15.64
CA LEU A 99 -6.27 0.11 -14.27
C LEU A 99 -7.25 1.03 -13.52
N GLU A 100 -7.78 2.05 -14.19
CA GLU A 100 -8.75 3.01 -13.64
C GLU A 100 -10.11 2.39 -13.31
N GLU A 101 -10.48 1.26 -13.94
CA GLU A 101 -11.68 0.50 -13.56
C GLU A 101 -11.58 -0.08 -12.13
N GLY A 102 -10.38 -0.15 -11.55
CA GLY A 102 -10.17 -0.63 -10.17
C GLY A 102 -10.34 -2.14 -9.99
N HIS A 103 -10.46 -2.90 -11.09
CA HIS A 103 -10.69 -4.34 -11.08
C HIS A 103 -9.42 -5.18 -11.29
N ALA A 104 -8.25 -4.55 -11.33
CA ALA A 104 -6.98 -5.25 -11.51
C ALA A 104 -6.70 -6.21 -10.33
N ARG A 105 -6.45 -7.49 -10.63
CA ARG A 105 -6.15 -8.58 -9.70
C ARG A 105 -4.70 -9.06 -9.86
N GLY A 106 -3.76 -8.16 -9.61
CA GLY A 106 -2.34 -8.44 -9.74
C GLY A 106 -1.59 -7.24 -10.31
N LYS A 107 -0.49 -7.50 -10.98
CA LYS A 107 0.27 -6.49 -11.73
C LYS A 107 -0.16 -6.47 -13.19
N VAL A 108 -0.38 -5.27 -13.70
CA VAL A 108 -0.48 -5.00 -15.14
C VAL A 108 0.94 -4.76 -15.65
N VAL A 109 1.35 -5.48 -16.69
CA VAL A 109 2.71 -5.44 -17.22
C VAL A 109 2.68 -4.91 -18.66
N ILE A 110 3.60 -4.01 -18.98
CA ILE A 110 3.84 -3.58 -20.36
C ILE A 110 4.99 -4.42 -20.93
N THR A 111 4.76 -5.04 -22.08
CA THR A 111 5.74 -5.80 -22.86
C THR A 111 6.21 -4.99 -24.06
N MET A 112 7.46 -5.24 -24.48
CA MET A 112 8.09 -4.59 -25.64
C MET A 112 8.19 -5.56 -26.81
#